data_AF-A0AAE4DBS7-F1
#
_entry.id   AF-A0AAE4DBS7-F1
#
_cell.length_a   1.000
_cell.length_b   1.000
_cell.length_c   1.000
_cell.angle_alpha   90.00
_cell.angle_beta   90.00
_cell.angle_gamma   90.00
#
_symmetry.space_group_name_H-M   'P 1'
#
loop_
_entity.id
_entity.type
_entity.pdbx_description
1 polymer ?
#
loop_
_entity_poly.entity_id
_entity_poly.type
_entity_poly.pdbx_seq_one_letter_code
_entity_poly.pdbx_strand_id
1 'polypeptide(L)'
;MARDNDRIDSRIACLRTEDVPATLISDDGYHCEVWRSSGSLFRDGLRQPLDLVVKVPRQAISESEVRVLNREHRQIREQLGDIVPITVFARTSIDDQPSMIAMAPNIRRWFDVANPIHEDEIKPLIGQSDRLRQALRHFVDAAEHWYATEHKVIDLYGRDNLIFDRNRHLHYIDSFSVFFYADLLSVLPDPEPGLVERIRISRERLGYLHHLLGDDA
;
A
#
# COMPACT_ATOMS: atom_id res chain seq x y z
N MET A 1 -10.31 -4.13 -31.59
CA MET A 1 -11.02 -3.05 -30.91
C MET A 1 -10.57 -3.11 -29.46
N ALA A 2 -9.77 -2.14 -29.02
CA ALA A 2 -9.40 -2.02 -27.60
C ALA A 2 -10.68 -1.79 -26.80
N ARG A 3 -10.81 -2.44 -25.64
CA ARG A 3 -11.96 -2.17 -24.76
C ARG A 3 -11.76 -0.76 -24.19
N ASP A 4 -12.83 -0.02 -23.95
CA ASP A 4 -12.78 1.31 -23.33
C ASP A 4 -12.06 1.34 -21.95
N ASN A 5 -11.66 0.19 -21.39
CA ASN A 5 -10.97 0.04 -20.11
C ASN A 5 -9.44 -0.18 -20.22
N ASP A 6 -8.82 0.04 -21.40
CA ASP A 6 -7.40 -0.25 -21.63
C ASP A 6 -6.46 0.97 -21.41
N ARG A 7 -6.93 2.05 -20.79
CA ARG A 7 -6.17 3.30 -20.56
C ARG A 7 -6.56 3.95 -19.25
N ILE A 8 -5.62 4.72 -18.67
CA ILE A 8 -5.90 5.58 -17.51
C ILE A 8 -6.75 6.76 -17.98
N ASP A 9 -7.91 6.97 -17.36
CA ASP A 9 -8.88 8.00 -17.77
C ASP A 9 -8.35 9.43 -17.57
N SER A 10 -7.62 9.67 -16.48
CA SER A 10 -7.02 10.97 -16.20
C SER A 10 -5.84 11.28 -17.13
N ARG A 11 -5.71 12.56 -17.50
CA ARG A 11 -4.52 13.09 -18.17
C ARG A 11 -3.44 13.38 -17.14
N ILE A 12 -2.36 12.58 -17.16
CA ILE A 12 -1.24 12.72 -16.23
C ILE A 12 -0.05 13.29 -16.99
N ALA A 13 0.36 14.54 -16.73
CA ALA A 13 1.36 15.22 -17.55
C ALA A 13 2.72 14.48 -17.70
N CYS A 14 3.13 13.70 -16.69
CA CYS A 14 4.36 12.91 -16.74
C CYS A 14 4.21 11.52 -17.39
N LEU A 15 3.01 11.12 -17.81
CA LEU A 15 2.71 9.85 -18.48
C LEU A 15 1.94 10.10 -19.78
N ARG A 16 2.33 9.44 -20.87
CA ARG A 16 1.53 9.44 -22.10
C ARG A 16 0.37 8.46 -21.94
N THR A 17 -0.65 8.84 -21.19
CA THR A 17 -1.76 7.93 -20.81
C THR A 17 -2.51 7.40 -22.03
N GLU A 18 -2.47 8.12 -23.16
CA GLU A 18 -2.97 7.68 -24.46
C GLU A 18 -2.16 6.54 -25.12
N ASP A 19 -0.86 6.45 -24.82
CA ASP A 19 0.07 5.50 -25.45
C ASP A 19 0.44 4.33 -24.52
N VAL A 20 0.02 4.38 -23.27
CA VAL A 20 0.33 3.38 -22.25
C VAL A 20 -0.89 2.50 -22.02
N PRO A 21 -0.88 1.23 -22.45
CA PRO A 21 -1.91 0.28 -22.07
C PRO A 21 -1.95 0.14 -20.55
N ALA A 22 -3.14 0.31 -19.98
CA ALA A 22 -3.36 0.21 -18.56
C ALA A 22 -4.72 -0.45 -18.29
N THR A 23 -4.80 -1.29 -17.27
CA THR A 23 -6.07 -1.87 -16.83
C THR A 23 -6.35 -1.39 -15.42
N LEU A 24 -7.55 -0.86 -15.18
CA LEU A 24 -8.00 -0.55 -13.82
C LEU A 24 -8.12 -1.88 -13.04
N ILE A 25 -7.32 -2.02 -12.00
CA ILE A 25 -7.29 -3.24 -11.17
C ILE A 25 -7.88 -3.01 -9.77
N SER A 26 -8.09 -1.76 -9.37
CA SER A 26 -8.83 -1.41 -8.16
C SER A 26 -9.31 0.04 -8.23
N ASP A 27 -10.61 0.23 -8.06
CA ASP A 27 -11.30 1.51 -7.87
C ASP A 27 -11.98 1.60 -6.51
N ASP A 28 -12.18 0.51 -5.79
CA ASP A 28 -12.75 0.53 -4.43
C ASP A 28 -11.86 1.24 -3.37
N GLY A 29 -10.66 1.68 -3.73
CA GLY A 29 -9.75 2.39 -2.84
C GLY A 29 -10.27 3.78 -2.44
N TYR A 30 -10.21 4.08 -1.13
CA TYR A 30 -10.67 5.36 -0.58
C TYR A 30 -9.87 6.56 -1.11
N HIS A 31 -8.56 6.40 -1.32
CA HIS A 31 -7.66 7.49 -1.70
C HIS A 31 -7.30 7.55 -3.18
N CYS A 32 -7.29 6.41 -3.89
CA CYS A 32 -6.76 6.34 -5.23
C CYS A 32 -7.41 5.23 -6.07
N GLU A 33 -7.32 5.39 -7.38
CA GLU A 33 -7.49 4.32 -8.35
C GLU A 33 -6.14 3.67 -8.62
N VAL A 34 -6.14 2.37 -8.83
CA VAL A 34 -4.93 1.59 -9.10
C VAL A 34 -5.03 1.01 -10.50
N TRP A 35 -4.12 1.46 -11.35
CA TRP A 35 -4.01 1.06 -12.74
C TRP A 35 -2.79 0.18 -12.93
N ARG A 36 -2.94 -0.98 -13.55
CA ARG A 36 -1.80 -1.83 -13.90
C ARG A 36 -1.37 -1.53 -15.32
N SER A 37 -0.10 -1.19 -15.51
CA SER A 37 0.51 -1.17 -16.84
C SER A 37 1.53 -2.30 -16.96
N SER A 38 1.38 -3.09 -18.02
CA SER A 38 2.26 -4.20 -18.31
C SER A 38 2.78 -4.10 -19.74
N GLY A 39 4.04 -4.47 -19.95
CA GLY A 39 4.68 -4.39 -21.26
C GLY A 39 6.18 -4.47 -21.15
N SER A 40 6.86 -3.63 -21.93
CA SER A 40 8.31 -3.59 -21.97
C SER A 40 8.80 -2.22 -22.37
N LEU A 41 9.82 -1.73 -21.69
CA LEU A 41 10.52 -0.50 -22.05
C LEU A 41 11.83 -0.84 -22.75
N PHE A 42 12.20 -0.05 -23.75
CA PHE A 42 13.54 -0.09 -24.31
C PHE A 42 14.41 0.89 -23.52
N ARG A 43 15.45 0.38 -22.87
CA ARG A 43 16.42 1.16 -22.09
C ARG A 43 17.83 0.62 -22.36
N ASP A 44 18.75 1.51 -22.69
CA ASP A 44 20.14 1.16 -23.03
C ASP A 44 20.27 0.08 -24.11
N GLY A 45 19.40 0.13 -25.13
CA GLY A 45 19.35 -0.85 -26.22
C GLY A 45 18.75 -2.21 -25.85
N LEU A 46 18.33 -2.41 -24.59
CA LEU A 46 17.73 -3.64 -24.10
C LEU A 46 16.24 -3.46 -23.84
N ARG A 47 15.47 -4.50 -24.19
CA ARG A 47 14.05 -4.58 -23.88
C ARG A 47 13.89 -5.11 -22.45
N GLN A 48 13.47 -4.25 -21.53
CA GLN A 48 13.23 -4.59 -20.13
C GLN A 48 11.73 -4.80 -19.90
N PRO A 49 11.29 -5.87 -19.21
CA PRO A 49 9.89 -6.05 -18.87
C PRO A 49 9.42 -4.97 -17.90
N LEU A 50 8.21 -4.47 -18.12
CA LEU A 50 7.53 -3.53 -17.24
C LEU A 50 6.27 -4.21 -16.72
N ASP A 51 6.12 -4.32 -15.41
CA ASP A 51 4.87 -4.73 -14.75
C ASP A 51 4.73 -3.88 -13.49
N LEU A 52 4.02 -2.77 -13.62
CA LEU A 52 3.88 -1.77 -12.57
C LEU A 52 2.41 -1.44 -12.32
N VAL A 53 2.17 -0.92 -11.12
CA VAL A 53 0.93 -0.24 -10.76
C VAL A 53 1.18 1.26 -10.72
N VAL A 54 0.25 2.02 -11.26
CA VAL A 54 0.14 3.47 -11.16
C VAL A 54 -1.06 3.76 -10.28
N LYS A 55 -0.81 4.35 -9.11
CA LYS A 55 -1.87 4.81 -8.22
C LYS A 55 -2.13 6.29 -8.48
N VAL A 56 -3.36 6.58 -8.88
CA VAL A 56 -3.83 7.93 -9.25
C VAL A 56 -4.78 8.40 -8.15
N PRO A 57 -4.46 9.49 -7.43
CA PRO A 57 -5.28 9.94 -6.32
C PRO A 57 -6.63 10.45 -6.82
N ARG A 58 -7.70 10.19 -6.06
CA ARG A 58 -9.07 10.65 -6.40
C ARG A 58 -9.24 12.16 -6.28
N GLN A 59 -8.39 12.80 -5.49
CA GLN A 59 -8.36 14.24 -5.28
C GLN A 59 -6.95 14.76 -5.53
N ALA A 60 -6.84 16.00 -5.99
CA ALA A 60 -5.53 16.64 -6.15
C ALA A 60 -4.84 16.76 -4.78
N ILE A 61 -3.56 16.37 -4.73
CA ILE A 61 -2.77 16.38 -3.51
C ILE A 61 -1.86 17.60 -3.51
N SER A 62 -1.95 18.42 -2.46
CA SER A 62 -1.13 19.61 -2.32
C SER A 62 0.35 19.28 -2.17
N GLU A 63 1.23 20.24 -2.46
CA GLU A 63 2.67 20.06 -2.29
C GLU A 63 3.07 19.67 -0.87
N SER A 64 2.43 20.27 0.14
CA SER A 64 2.66 19.94 1.55
C SER A 64 2.32 18.48 1.84
N GLU A 65 1.18 18.00 1.34
CA GLU A 65 0.75 16.62 1.54
C GLU A 65 1.67 15.63 0.83
N VAL A 66 2.12 15.93 -0.39
CA VAL A 66 3.11 15.09 -1.10
C VAL A 66 4.39 14.91 -0.28
N ARG A 67 4.88 15.98 0.35
CA ARG A 67 6.10 15.90 1.20
C ARG A 67 5.87 15.00 2.40
N VAL A 68 4.69 15.05 3.03
CA VAL A 68 4.33 14.19 4.16
C VAL A 68 4.24 12.74 3.72
N LEU A 69 3.49 12.45 2.65
CA LEU A 69 3.31 11.09 2.12
C LEU A 69 4.64 10.43 1.73
N ASN A 70 5.51 11.16 1.02
CA ASN A 70 6.83 10.64 0.63
C ASN A 70 7.72 10.39 1.85
N ARG A 71 7.68 11.26 2.86
CA ARG A 71 8.42 11.08 4.11
C ARG A 71 7.94 9.84 4.87
N GLU A 72 6.64 9.65 5.02
CA GLU A 72 6.05 8.50 5.70
C GLU A 72 6.33 7.20 4.95
N HIS A 73 6.15 7.19 3.62
CA HIS A 73 6.49 6.03 2.81
C HIS A 73 7.98 5.67 2.91
N ARG A 74 8.86 6.68 2.96
CA ARG A 74 10.29 6.44 3.19
C ARG A 74 10.55 5.86 4.57
N GLN A 75 9.92 6.41 5.61
CA GLN A 75 10.03 5.90 6.98
C GLN A 75 9.66 4.41 7.06
N ILE A 76 8.53 4.00 6.47
CA ILE A 76 8.13 2.58 6.48
C ILE A 76 9.11 1.72 5.67
N ARG A 77 9.62 2.19 4.53
CA ARG A 77 10.55 1.43 3.69
C ARG A 77 11.93 1.28 4.36
N GLU A 78 12.41 2.31 5.05
CA GLU A 78 13.66 2.26 5.81
C GLU A 78 13.55 1.26 6.96
N GLN A 79 12.41 1.20 7.64
CA GLN A 79 12.20 0.29 8.78
C GLN A 79 11.90 -1.14 8.34
N LEU A 80 11.01 -1.34 7.36
CA LEU A 80 10.49 -2.66 6.96
C LEU A 80 11.25 -3.29 5.79
N GLY A 81 12.15 -2.55 5.15
CA GLY A 81 12.96 -3.03 4.05
C GLY A 81 12.11 -3.61 2.91
N ASP A 82 12.44 -4.83 2.49
CA ASP A 82 11.82 -5.51 1.34
C ASP A 82 10.35 -5.89 1.50
N ILE A 83 9.76 -5.72 2.69
CA ILE A 83 8.32 -5.84 2.88
C ILE A 83 7.58 -4.69 2.18
N VAL A 84 8.15 -3.49 2.11
CA VAL A 84 7.50 -2.35 1.42
C VAL A 84 8.10 -2.26 0.01
N PRO A 85 7.33 -2.34 -1.09
CA PRO A 85 7.88 -2.25 -2.42
C PRO A 85 8.57 -0.90 -2.67
N ILE A 86 9.51 -0.88 -3.61
CA ILE A 86 10.10 0.37 -4.08
C ILE A 86 9.01 1.17 -4.79
N THR A 87 8.63 2.30 -4.21
CA THR A 87 7.60 3.19 -4.76
C THR A 87 8.23 4.52 -5.19
N VAL A 88 7.92 4.94 -6.41
CA VAL A 88 8.30 6.24 -6.96
C VAL A 88 7.12 7.19 -6.87
N PHE A 89 7.32 8.31 -6.18
CA PHE A 89 6.36 9.41 -6.11
C PHE A 89 6.74 10.43 -7.18
N ALA A 90 5.90 10.59 -8.21
CA ALA A 90 6.13 11.57 -9.27
C ALA A 90 5.16 12.75 -9.12
N ARG A 91 5.71 13.94 -8.86
CA ARG A 91 4.94 15.19 -8.94
C ARG A 91 4.61 15.47 -10.39
N THR A 92 3.36 15.82 -10.65
CA THR A 92 2.81 16.01 -12.00
C THR A 92 1.57 16.89 -11.94
N SER A 93 1.00 17.22 -13.09
CA SER A 93 -0.40 17.64 -13.18
C SER A 93 -1.27 16.44 -13.52
N ILE A 94 -2.45 16.36 -12.92
CA ILE A 94 -3.52 15.41 -13.23
C ILE A 94 -4.73 16.25 -13.61
N ASP A 95 -5.21 16.12 -14.84
CA ASP A 95 -6.33 16.92 -15.38
C ASP A 95 -6.12 18.43 -15.13
N ASP A 96 -4.91 18.90 -15.46
CA ASP A 96 -4.41 20.27 -15.31
C ASP A 96 -4.31 20.79 -13.85
N GLN A 97 -4.57 19.95 -12.85
CA GLN A 97 -4.37 20.27 -11.43
C GLN A 97 -3.04 19.74 -10.91
N PRO A 98 -2.22 20.54 -10.21
CA PRO A 98 -1.02 20.06 -9.54
C PRO A 98 -1.34 18.93 -8.55
N SER A 99 -0.66 17.80 -8.68
CA SER A 99 -0.85 16.63 -7.83
C SER A 99 0.38 15.70 -7.90
N MET A 100 0.18 14.42 -7.62
CA MET A 100 1.20 13.38 -7.73
C MET A 100 0.59 12.03 -8.13
N ILE A 101 1.44 11.13 -8.63
CA ILE A 101 1.13 9.70 -8.76
C ILE A 101 2.16 8.87 -8.00
N ALA A 102 1.76 7.69 -7.53
CA ALA A 102 2.68 6.71 -6.98
C ALA A 102 2.81 5.53 -7.96
N MET A 103 4.03 5.12 -8.26
CA MET A 103 4.31 3.97 -9.13
C MET A 103 5.11 2.93 -8.37
N ALA A 104 4.68 1.67 -8.40
CA ALA A 104 5.35 0.57 -7.74
C ALA A 104 5.32 -0.70 -8.60
N PRO A 105 6.21 -1.68 -8.38
CA PRO A 105 6.10 -2.99 -9.00
C PRO A 105 4.72 -3.61 -8.76
N ASN A 106 4.17 -4.26 -9.78
CA ASN A 106 2.94 -5.00 -9.62
C ASN A 106 3.22 -6.31 -8.86
N ILE A 107 2.76 -6.38 -7.62
CA ILE A 107 2.89 -7.59 -6.79
C ILE A 107 1.64 -8.46 -6.98
N ARG A 108 1.84 -9.71 -7.40
CA ARG A 108 0.76 -10.67 -7.60
C ARG A 108 0.28 -11.20 -6.25
N ARG A 109 -0.80 -10.57 -5.77
CA ARG A 109 -1.50 -10.95 -4.54
C ARG A 109 -1.90 -12.42 -4.56
N TRP A 110 -1.73 -13.08 -3.42
CA TRP A 110 -2.22 -14.42 -3.17
C TRP A 110 -3.21 -14.42 -2.01
N PHE A 111 -2.82 -13.87 -0.84
CA PHE A 111 -3.68 -13.73 0.33
C PHE A 111 -3.55 -12.34 0.95
N ASP A 112 -4.66 -11.78 1.43
CA ASP A 112 -4.65 -10.68 2.39
C ASP A 112 -4.28 -11.24 3.77
N VAL A 113 -3.06 -10.96 4.22
CA VAL A 113 -2.49 -11.52 5.45
C VAL A 113 -3.14 -10.92 6.68
N ALA A 114 -3.64 -9.69 6.58
CA ALA A 114 -4.30 -9.00 7.68
C ALA A 114 -5.79 -9.37 7.80
N ASN A 115 -6.31 -10.25 6.94
CA ASN A 115 -7.70 -10.68 6.96
C ASN A 115 -7.85 -12.06 7.65
N PRO A 116 -8.53 -12.14 8.81
CA PRO A 116 -8.72 -13.39 9.55
C PRO A 116 -9.44 -14.50 8.77
N ILE A 117 -10.19 -14.17 7.71
CA ILE A 117 -10.86 -15.18 6.88
C ILE A 117 -9.88 -16.14 6.19
N HIS A 118 -8.61 -15.75 6.07
CA HIS A 118 -7.55 -16.55 5.46
C HIS A 118 -6.66 -17.27 6.48
N GLU A 119 -7.05 -17.30 7.76
CA GLU A 119 -6.23 -17.88 8.83
C GLU A 119 -5.86 -19.34 8.56
N ASP A 120 -6.82 -20.17 8.17
CA ASP A 120 -6.63 -21.60 7.93
C ASP A 120 -5.59 -21.87 6.82
N GLU A 121 -5.50 -20.99 5.81
CA GLU A 121 -4.47 -21.08 4.77
C GLU A 121 -3.13 -20.47 5.20
N ILE A 122 -3.14 -19.38 5.96
CA ILE A 122 -1.94 -18.61 6.33
C ILE A 122 -1.15 -19.29 7.44
N LYS A 123 -1.82 -19.80 8.47
CA LYS A 123 -1.20 -20.36 9.68
C LYS A 123 -0.23 -21.51 9.38
N PRO A 124 -0.55 -22.48 8.50
CA PRO A 124 0.40 -23.51 8.08
C PRO A 124 1.62 -22.93 7.36
N LEU A 125 1.46 -21.88 6.54
CA LEU A 125 2.56 -21.26 5.80
C LEU A 125 3.57 -20.60 6.74
N ILE A 126 3.08 -19.88 7.76
CA ILE A 126 3.92 -19.27 8.81
C ILE A 126 4.59 -20.37 9.66
N GLY A 127 3.87 -21.44 9.98
CA GLY A 127 4.40 -22.59 10.72
C GLY A 127 5.55 -23.30 9.99
N GLN A 128 5.51 -23.35 8.66
CA GLN A 128 6.49 -24.08 7.83
C GLN A 128 7.68 -23.23 7.36
N SER A 129 7.67 -21.91 7.58
CA SER A 129 8.70 -21.01 7.02
C SER A 129 9.16 -19.99 8.05
N ASP A 130 10.37 -20.19 8.59
CA ASP A 130 10.99 -19.26 9.53
C ASP A 130 11.17 -17.87 8.92
N ARG A 131 11.48 -17.79 7.62
CA ARG A 131 11.60 -16.52 6.90
C ARG A 131 10.29 -15.74 6.91
N LEU A 132 9.15 -16.40 6.71
CA LEU A 132 7.83 -15.76 6.76
C LEU A 132 7.50 -15.29 8.17
N ARG A 133 7.75 -16.16 9.16
CA ARG A 133 7.53 -15.83 10.57
C ARG A 133 8.36 -14.63 11.00
N GLN A 134 9.63 -14.56 10.59
CA GLN A 134 10.50 -13.42 10.87
C GLN A 134 10.05 -12.15 10.16
N ALA A 135 9.65 -12.23 8.89
CA ALA A 135 9.14 -11.07 8.16
C ALA A 135 7.85 -10.52 8.79
N LEU A 136 6.93 -11.40 9.20
CA LEU A 136 5.70 -11.00 9.88
C LEU A 136 5.99 -10.42 11.27
N ARG A 137 6.88 -11.05 12.03
CA ARG A 137 7.30 -10.53 13.35
C ARG A 137 7.94 -9.16 13.24
N HIS A 138 8.85 -8.97 12.29
CA HIS A 138 9.45 -7.66 12.00
C HIS A 138 8.40 -6.59 11.64
N PHE A 139 7.39 -6.97 10.85
CA PHE A 139 6.27 -6.08 10.54
C PHE A 139 5.47 -5.70 11.79
N VAL A 140 5.07 -6.68 12.60
CA VAL A 140 4.29 -6.48 13.82
C VAL A 140 5.06 -5.63 14.84
N ASP A 141 6.34 -5.96 15.09
CA ASP A 141 7.20 -5.24 16.03
C ASP A 141 7.37 -3.77 15.63
N ALA A 142 7.57 -3.49 14.33
CA ALA A 142 7.66 -2.13 13.82
C ALA A 142 6.32 -1.36 13.97
N ALA A 143 5.20 -2.02 13.66
CA ALA A 143 3.86 -1.44 13.81
C ALA A 143 3.54 -1.09 15.27
N GLU A 144 3.86 -1.97 16.21
CA GLU A 144 3.69 -1.70 17.64
C GLU A 144 4.63 -0.62 18.14
N HIS A 145 5.88 -0.60 17.66
CA HIS A 145 6.84 0.45 18.00
C HIS A 145 6.32 1.84 17.60
N TRP A 146 5.88 2.02 16.35
CA TRP A 146 5.32 3.29 15.87
C TRP A 146 4.11 3.74 16.68
N TYR A 147 3.24 2.82 17.06
CA TYR A 147 2.08 3.15 17.90
C TYR A 147 2.51 3.59 19.30
N ALA A 148 3.44 2.87 19.92
CA ALA A 148 3.92 3.16 21.27
C ALA A 148 4.70 4.47 21.38
N THR A 149 5.48 4.85 20.35
CA THR A 149 6.37 6.02 20.42
C THR A 149 5.81 7.27 19.75
N GLU A 150 5.01 7.10 18.70
CA GLU A 150 4.54 8.21 17.84
C GLU A 150 3.02 8.25 17.69
N HIS A 151 2.27 7.35 18.34
CA HIS A 151 0.81 7.18 18.15
C HIS A 151 0.40 6.95 16.69
N LYS A 152 1.34 6.47 15.86
CA LYS A 152 1.12 6.11 14.47
C LYS A 152 0.60 4.69 14.38
N VAL A 153 -0.56 4.52 13.78
CA VAL A 153 -1.18 3.21 13.50
C VAL A 153 -1.00 2.93 12.02
N ILE A 154 -0.23 1.91 11.65
CA ILE A 154 -0.07 1.52 10.25
C ILE A 154 -1.44 1.13 9.64
N ASP A 155 -1.72 1.57 8.41
CA ASP A 155 -3.01 1.30 7.78
C ASP A 155 -3.13 -0.17 7.37
N LEU A 156 -3.86 -0.92 8.20
CA LEU A 156 -4.32 -2.27 7.93
C LEU A 156 -5.84 -2.30 7.68
N TYR A 157 -6.53 -1.17 7.60
CA TYR A 157 -7.96 -1.09 7.30
C TYR A 157 -8.22 -1.42 5.83
N GLY A 158 -7.39 -0.88 4.93
CA GLY A 158 -7.43 -1.18 3.50
C GLY A 158 -7.37 -2.68 3.23
N ARG A 159 -8.20 -3.17 2.29
CA ARG A 159 -8.14 -4.56 1.83
C ARG A 159 -6.88 -4.76 1.01
N ASP A 160 -6.23 -5.91 1.17
CA ASP A 160 -5.00 -6.26 0.47
C ASP A 160 -3.82 -5.32 0.73
N ASN A 161 -3.80 -4.58 1.85
CA ASN A 161 -2.67 -3.70 2.18
C ASN A 161 -1.44 -4.51 2.62
N LEU A 162 -1.64 -5.62 3.32
CA LEU A 162 -0.58 -6.56 3.72
C LEU A 162 -0.87 -7.92 3.11
N ILE A 163 -0.03 -8.37 2.17
CA ILE A 163 -0.30 -9.57 1.37
C ILE A 163 0.88 -10.54 1.35
N PHE A 164 0.56 -11.80 1.10
CA PHE A 164 1.53 -12.74 0.56
C PHE A 164 1.44 -12.77 -0.96
N ASP A 165 2.60 -12.81 -1.62
CA ASP A 165 2.67 -13.17 -3.03
C ASP A 165 2.77 -14.70 -3.21
N ARG A 166 2.72 -15.15 -4.46
CA ARG A 166 2.83 -16.59 -4.81
C ARG A 166 4.18 -17.22 -4.47
N ASN A 167 5.22 -16.40 -4.30
CA ASN A 167 6.55 -16.84 -3.86
C ASN A 167 6.69 -16.83 -2.33
N ARG A 168 5.57 -16.58 -1.61
CA ARG A 168 5.52 -16.48 -0.16
C ARG A 168 6.42 -15.35 0.35
N HIS A 169 6.39 -14.19 -0.28
CA HIS A 169 6.97 -12.97 0.28
C HIS A 169 5.86 -12.12 0.87
N LEU A 170 6.12 -11.55 2.06
CA LEU A 170 5.23 -10.59 2.69
C LEU A 170 5.45 -9.22 2.06
N HIS A 171 4.36 -8.55 1.67
CA HIS A 171 4.42 -7.21 1.10
C HIS A 171 3.37 -6.30 1.73
N TYR A 172 3.78 -5.12 2.16
CA TYR A 172 2.89 -4.01 2.51
C TYR A 172 2.81 -3.07 1.30
N ILE A 173 1.69 -3.06 0.58
CA ILE A 173 1.61 -2.47 -0.76
C ILE A 173 0.86 -1.13 -0.81
N ASP A 174 0.45 -0.57 0.33
CA ASP A 174 -0.15 0.77 0.31
C ASP A 174 0.91 1.87 0.14
N SER A 175 0.49 3.00 -0.43
CA SER A 175 1.38 4.13 -0.75
C SER A 175 0.78 5.49 -0.41
N PHE A 176 -0.52 5.56 -0.15
CA PHE A 176 -1.20 6.78 0.29
C PHE A 176 -1.70 6.59 1.72
N SER A 177 -1.44 7.56 2.60
CA SER A 177 -1.93 7.52 3.99
C SER A 177 -1.55 6.24 4.76
N VAL A 178 -0.28 5.83 4.70
CA VAL A 178 0.20 4.57 5.31
C VAL A 178 0.09 4.53 6.84
N PHE A 179 -0.19 5.68 7.48
CA PHE A 179 -0.46 5.81 8.90
C PHE A 179 -1.77 6.55 9.17
N PHE A 180 -2.47 6.12 10.22
CA PHE A 180 -3.43 6.91 10.97
C PHE A 180 -2.78 7.46 12.24
N TYR A 181 -3.21 8.63 12.67
CA TYR A 181 -2.67 9.33 13.83
C TYR A 181 -3.67 9.25 15.00
N ALA A 182 -3.40 8.35 15.95
CA ALA A 182 -4.34 8.04 17.04
C ALA A 182 -4.41 9.13 18.11
N ASP A 183 -3.36 9.93 18.26
CA ASP A 183 -3.32 11.11 19.13
C ASP A 183 -4.39 12.15 18.75
N LEU A 184 -4.69 12.31 17.46
CA LEU A 184 -5.76 13.19 16.98
C LEU A 184 -7.12 12.88 17.60
N LEU A 185 -7.39 11.62 17.95
CA LEU A 185 -8.67 11.23 18.58
C LEU A 185 -8.86 11.85 19.97
N SER A 186 -7.77 12.15 20.66
CA SER A 186 -7.80 12.76 22.00
C SER A 186 -7.75 14.28 21.96
N VAL A 187 -7.24 14.85 20.87
CA VAL A 187 -7.09 16.31 20.69
C VAL A 187 -8.36 16.93 20.11
N LEU A 188 -9.08 16.20 19.26
CA LEU A 188 -10.29 16.71 18.63
C LEU A 188 -11.52 16.51 19.55
N PRO A 189 -12.37 17.54 19.74
CA PRO A 189 -13.53 17.46 20.61
C PRO A 189 -14.62 16.52 20.08
N ASP A 190 -14.66 16.30 18.77
CA ASP A 190 -15.55 15.34 18.09
C ASP A 190 -14.75 14.71 16.93
N PRO A 191 -14.02 13.61 17.18
CA PRO A 191 -13.19 12.99 16.15
C PRO A 191 -14.05 12.37 15.06
N GLU A 192 -13.58 12.43 13.80
CA GLU A 192 -14.28 11.84 12.66
C GLU A 192 -14.57 10.34 12.93
N PRO A 193 -15.85 9.90 12.91
CA PRO A 193 -16.18 8.49 13.18
C PRO A 193 -15.47 7.51 12.24
N GLY A 194 -15.20 7.93 11.00
CA GLY A 194 -14.42 7.15 10.04
C GLY A 194 -12.99 6.91 10.48
N LEU A 195 -12.32 7.90 11.08
CA LEU A 195 -10.94 7.74 11.57
C LEU A 195 -10.87 6.79 12.78
N VAL A 196 -11.82 6.92 13.72
CA VAL A 196 -11.94 6.02 14.88
C VAL A 196 -12.06 4.57 14.42
N GLU A 197 -12.94 4.31 13.45
CA GLU A 197 -13.19 2.97 12.95
C GLU A 197 -11.97 2.39 12.20
N ARG A 198 -11.32 3.19 11.35
CA ARG A 198 -10.09 2.78 10.64
C ARG A 198 -8.97 2.42 11.60
N ILE A 199 -8.77 3.20 12.66
CA ILE A 199 -7.79 2.91 13.71
C ILE A 199 -8.15 1.62 14.44
N ARG A 200 -9.41 1.47 14.88
CA ARG A 200 -9.90 0.29 15.60
C ARG A 200 -9.64 -0.98 14.80
N ILE A 201 -10.10 -1.03 13.55
CA ILE A 201 -9.93 -2.19 12.67
C ILE A 201 -8.44 -2.47 12.42
N SER A 202 -7.63 -1.43 12.18
CA SER A 202 -6.20 -1.63 11.94
C SER A 202 -5.50 -2.26 13.16
N ARG A 203 -5.87 -1.83 14.37
CA ARG A 203 -5.35 -2.41 15.63
C ARG A 203 -5.86 -3.84 15.85
N GLU A 204 -7.12 -4.14 15.56
CA GLU A 204 -7.66 -5.51 15.64
C GLU A 204 -6.94 -6.46 14.68
N ARG A 205 -6.72 -6.02 13.43
CA ARG A 205 -5.97 -6.78 12.44
C ARG A 205 -4.51 -6.98 12.87
N LEU A 206 -3.86 -5.98 13.46
CA LEU A 206 -2.53 -6.13 14.03
C LEU A 206 -2.51 -7.16 15.18
N GLY A 207 -3.52 -7.16 16.05
CA GLY A 207 -3.69 -8.17 17.10
C GLY A 207 -3.85 -9.58 16.53
N TYR A 208 -4.59 -9.73 15.44
CA TYR A 208 -4.67 -10.99 14.71
C TYR A 208 -3.31 -11.43 14.12
N LEU A 209 -2.53 -10.51 13.55
CA LEU A 209 -1.17 -10.83 13.07
C LEU A 209 -0.26 -11.30 14.20
N HIS A 210 -0.41 -10.75 15.41
CA HIS A 210 0.29 -11.20 16.61
C HIS A 210 -0.13 -12.62 17.00
N HIS A 211 -1.44 -12.93 16.96
CA HIS A 211 -1.96 -14.28 17.20
C HIS A 211 -1.37 -15.31 16.22
N LEU A 212 -1.24 -14.95 14.94
CA LEU A 212 -0.63 -15.83 13.92
C LEU A 212 0.84 -16.21 14.24
N LEU A 213 1.55 -15.39 15.02
CA LEU A 213 2.93 -15.66 15.43
C LEU A 213 3.03 -16.64 16.60
N GLY A 214 1.90 -17.02 17.21
CA GLY A 214 1.86 -17.88 18.39
C GLY A 214 2.26 -17.17 19.68
N ASP A 215 2.38 -15.85 19.63
CA ASP A 215 2.61 -15.00 20.79
C ASP A 215 1.23 -14.65 21.39
N ASP A 216 0.54 -15.63 21.99
CA ASP A 216 -0.57 -15.28 22.88
C ASP A 216 0.06 -14.64 24.14
N ALA A 217 -0.41 -13.43 24.47
CA ALA A 217 0.06 -12.62 25.61
C ALA A 217 -0.02 -13.34 26.96
#